data_AF-A0A498T0L2-F1
#
_entry.id   AF-A0A498T0L2-F1
#
_cell.length_a   1.000
_cell.length_b   1.000
_cell.length_c   1.000
_cell.angle_alpha   90.00
_cell.angle_beta   90.00
_cell.angle_gamma   90.00
#
_symmetry.space_group_name_H-M   'P 1'
#
loop_
_entity.id
_entity.type
_entity.pdbx_description
1 polymer ?
#
loop_
_entity_poly.entity_id
_entity_poly.type
_entity_poly.pdbx_seq_one_letter_code
_entity_poly.pdbx_strand_id
1 'polypeptide(L)'
;MLKHPLILLFCELINAYFTNDFNTWLIEYYGSNIQATLNRAELGRSGSFGGKQYRNQRLTKDPIIFVHGVSNTAGEQPFIGAQYFIASGYNWSELYATTYANGAQGNPTQWTSYTMDCRYVKQVRGLIVSVRLYTGRAVDVIAYSLGVPVARKAILGGLCVDTRENLGGPLTNAIDTFVGIAGPNHGVMLKVFKSIF
;
A
#
# COMPACT_ATOMS: atom_id res chain seq x y z
N MET A 1 -21.01 -46.30 25.64
CA MET A 1 -20.74 -45.84 24.26
C MET A 1 -21.24 -44.40 24.13
N LEU A 2 -20.39 -43.42 24.46
CA LEU A 2 -20.74 -41.99 24.36
C LEU A 2 -20.52 -41.55 22.90
N LYS A 3 -21.59 -41.14 22.23
CA LYS A 3 -21.52 -40.49 20.91
C LYS A 3 -21.14 -39.03 21.13
N HIS A 4 -19.96 -38.61 20.70
CA HIS A 4 -19.61 -37.19 20.64
C HIS A 4 -20.14 -36.61 19.33
N PRO A 5 -20.90 -35.50 19.36
CA PRO A 5 -21.28 -34.83 18.13
C PRO A 5 -20.05 -34.10 17.57
N LEU A 6 -19.69 -34.44 16.34
CA LEU A 6 -18.66 -33.73 15.58
C LEU A 6 -19.24 -32.36 15.17
N ILE A 7 -18.84 -31.29 15.85
CA ILE A 7 -19.19 -29.92 15.45
C ILE A 7 -18.29 -29.56 14.27
N LEU A 8 -18.87 -29.53 13.06
CA LEU A 8 -18.22 -28.98 11.87
C LEU A 8 -18.19 -27.46 11.98
N LEU A 9 -17.03 -26.91 12.35
CA LEU A 9 -16.74 -25.48 12.31
C LEU A 9 -16.51 -25.08 10.84
N PHE A 10 -17.52 -24.52 10.18
CA PHE A 10 -17.32 -23.80 8.92
C PHE A 10 -16.63 -22.46 9.23
N CYS A 11 -15.31 -22.43 9.07
CA CYS A 11 -14.53 -21.20 9.20
C CYS A 11 -14.43 -20.55 7.81
N GLU A 12 -15.37 -19.68 7.46
CA GLU A 12 -15.19 -18.76 6.33
C GLU A 12 -14.19 -17.67 6.71
N LEU A 13 -12.90 -17.95 6.54
CA LEU A 13 -11.86 -16.93 6.58
C LEU A 13 -11.38 -16.64 5.17
N ILE A 14 -12.22 -15.98 4.36
CA ILE A 14 -11.75 -15.35 3.11
C ILE A 14 -11.92 -13.85 3.26
N ASN A 15 -11.01 -13.22 3.98
CA ASN A 15 -10.74 -11.82 3.75
C ASN A 15 -9.48 -11.79 2.87
N ALA A 16 -9.66 -11.72 1.55
CA ALA A 16 -8.56 -11.53 0.60
C ALA A 16 -8.53 -10.04 0.23
N TYR A 17 -7.40 -9.39 0.48
CA TYR A 17 -7.28 -7.92 0.42
C TYR A 17 -6.83 -7.48 -0.97
N PHE A 18 -5.94 -8.20 -1.64
CA PHE A 18 -5.91 -8.18 -3.11
C PHE A 18 -6.84 -9.21 -3.73
N THR A 19 -7.28 -8.93 -4.95
CA THR A 19 -7.97 -9.92 -5.79
C THR A 19 -7.14 -11.18 -5.95
N ASN A 20 -7.80 -12.31 -6.18
CA ASN A 20 -7.11 -13.58 -6.41
C ASN A 20 -6.14 -13.49 -7.59
N ASP A 21 -6.53 -12.83 -8.69
CA ASP A 21 -5.67 -12.69 -9.88
C ASP A 21 -4.35 -11.97 -9.55
N PHE A 22 -4.42 -10.85 -8.82
CA PHE A 22 -3.21 -10.11 -8.47
C PHE A 22 -2.36 -10.85 -7.43
N ASN A 23 -2.97 -11.54 -6.46
CA ASN A 23 -2.25 -12.42 -5.54
C ASN A 23 -1.52 -13.56 -6.25
N THR A 24 -2.19 -14.26 -7.18
CA THR A 24 -1.57 -15.30 -8.00
C THR A 24 -0.43 -14.73 -8.82
N TRP A 25 -0.63 -13.58 -9.48
CA TRP A 25 0.43 -12.93 -10.25
C TRP A 25 1.64 -12.54 -9.37
N LEU A 26 1.43 -11.99 -8.17
CA LEU A 26 2.52 -11.65 -7.25
C LEU A 26 3.31 -12.88 -6.82
N ILE A 27 2.62 -14.00 -6.55
CA ILE A 27 3.28 -15.26 -6.19
C ILE A 27 4.09 -15.80 -7.37
N GLU A 28 3.52 -15.79 -8.58
CA GLU A 28 4.20 -16.26 -9.79
C GLU A 28 5.43 -15.41 -10.13
N TYR A 29 5.32 -14.08 -9.99
CA TYR A 29 6.37 -13.15 -10.43
C TYR A 29 7.46 -12.93 -9.37
N TYR A 30 7.10 -12.87 -8.09
CA TYR A 30 8.02 -12.53 -6.99
C TYR A 30 8.11 -13.57 -5.87
N GLY A 31 7.16 -14.51 -5.79
CA GLY A 31 7.06 -15.48 -4.70
C GLY A 31 6.19 -15.01 -3.52
N SER A 32 5.86 -15.97 -2.66
CA SER A 32 4.91 -15.81 -1.55
C SER A 32 5.32 -14.74 -0.53
N ASN A 33 6.62 -14.54 -0.30
CA ASN A 33 7.11 -13.56 0.67
C ASN A 33 6.75 -12.12 0.27
N ILE A 34 6.93 -11.77 -1.00
CA ILE A 34 6.58 -10.44 -1.52
C ILE A 34 5.07 -10.29 -1.59
N GLN A 35 4.36 -11.33 -2.03
CA GLN A 35 2.90 -11.32 -2.01
C GLN A 35 2.35 -11.07 -0.60
N ALA A 36 2.83 -11.79 0.42
CA ALA A 36 2.37 -11.61 1.80
C ALA A 36 2.67 -10.20 2.32
N THR A 37 3.87 -9.68 2.02
CA THR A 37 4.29 -8.33 2.40
C THR A 37 3.35 -7.26 1.82
N LEU A 38 2.90 -7.42 0.58
CA LEU A 38 2.03 -6.44 -0.07
C LEU A 38 0.53 -6.68 0.24
N ASN A 39 0.09 -7.92 0.38
CA ASN A 39 -1.32 -8.28 0.59
C ASN A 39 -1.77 -8.03 2.03
N ARG A 40 -0.87 -8.09 3.02
CA ARG A 40 -1.16 -7.76 4.43
C ARG A 40 -2.39 -8.50 4.96
N ALA A 41 -2.43 -9.82 4.75
CA ALA A 41 -3.62 -10.62 5.00
C ALA A 41 -4.08 -10.63 6.47
N GLU A 42 -3.13 -10.45 7.35
CA GLU A 42 -3.34 -10.41 8.79
C GLU A 42 -4.08 -9.14 9.25
N LEU A 43 -4.20 -8.10 8.42
CA LEU A 43 -4.76 -6.81 8.82
C LEU A 43 -6.27 -6.64 8.54
N GLY A 44 -6.98 -7.64 8.05
CA GLY A 44 -8.39 -7.40 7.75
C GLY A 44 -8.54 -6.39 6.62
N ARG A 45 -9.74 -5.79 6.51
CA ARG A 45 -10.06 -4.76 5.50
C ARG A 45 -9.09 -3.58 5.49
N SER A 46 -8.26 -3.45 6.52
CA SER A 46 -7.19 -2.47 6.64
C SER A 46 -5.90 -2.89 5.91
N GLY A 47 -5.78 -4.10 5.37
CA GLY A 47 -4.54 -4.62 4.79
C GLY A 47 -4.19 -4.01 3.45
N SER A 48 -5.02 -4.26 2.45
CA SER A 48 -4.77 -3.81 1.07
C SER A 48 -6.05 -3.82 0.23
N PHE A 49 -5.99 -3.26 -0.97
CA PHE A 49 -6.99 -3.45 -2.02
C PHE A 49 -6.36 -3.36 -3.40
N GLY A 50 -6.95 -4.05 -4.39
CA GLY A 50 -6.61 -3.90 -5.80
C GLY A 50 -6.43 -5.19 -6.58
N GLY A 51 -6.29 -5.02 -7.89
CA GLY A 51 -6.09 -6.10 -8.86
C GLY A 51 -7.32 -6.40 -9.70
N LYS A 52 -7.12 -7.12 -10.80
CA LYS A 52 -8.21 -7.46 -11.72
C LYS A 52 -9.14 -8.49 -11.09
N GLN A 53 -10.42 -8.37 -11.41
CA GLN A 53 -11.43 -9.38 -11.06
C GLN A 53 -11.15 -10.71 -11.79
N TYR A 54 -10.57 -10.65 -12.99
CA TYR A 54 -10.15 -11.80 -13.78
C TYR A 54 -8.98 -11.42 -14.71
N ARG A 55 -8.14 -12.40 -15.06
CA ARG A 55 -6.86 -12.21 -15.78
C ARG A 55 -6.89 -11.26 -16.97
N ASN A 56 -7.92 -11.40 -17.80
CA ASN A 56 -8.07 -10.68 -19.06
C ASN A 56 -8.95 -9.43 -18.95
N GLN A 57 -9.26 -8.95 -17.74
CA GLN A 57 -9.96 -7.70 -17.57
C GLN A 57 -9.15 -6.56 -18.18
N ARG A 58 -9.77 -5.82 -19.11
CA ARG A 58 -9.18 -4.62 -19.71
C ARG A 58 -9.34 -3.44 -18.77
N LEU A 59 -8.23 -2.71 -18.57
CA LEU A 59 -8.22 -1.43 -17.88
C LEU A 59 -8.43 -0.31 -18.90
N THR A 60 -9.15 0.72 -18.48
CA THR A 60 -9.48 1.90 -19.30
C THR A 60 -8.72 3.15 -18.86
N LYS A 61 -8.23 3.18 -17.62
CA LYS A 61 -7.50 4.29 -17.01
C LYS A 61 -6.17 3.82 -16.45
N ASP A 62 -5.29 4.79 -16.19
CA ASP A 62 -4.03 4.51 -15.50
C ASP A 62 -4.30 4.16 -14.03
N PRO A 63 -3.61 3.15 -13.47
CA PRO A 63 -3.86 2.73 -12.10
C PRO A 63 -3.46 3.80 -11.10
N ILE A 64 -4.30 3.99 -10.08
CA ILE A 64 -4.01 4.87 -8.95
C ILE A 64 -3.53 4.02 -7.77
N ILE A 65 -2.39 4.40 -7.20
CA ILE A 65 -1.80 3.82 -6.01
C ILE A 65 -1.93 4.83 -4.87
N PHE A 66 -2.66 4.44 -3.84
CA PHE A 66 -2.84 5.25 -2.65
C PHE A 66 -1.83 4.86 -1.56
N VAL A 67 -1.18 5.86 -0.95
CA VAL A 67 -0.20 5.67 0.11
C VAL A 67 -0.69 6.40 1.37
N HIS A 68 -1.09 5.62 2.38
CA HIS A 68 -1.65 6.15 3.62
C HIS A 68 -0.62 6.96 4.42
N GLY A 69 -1.12 7.77 5.37
CA GLY A 69 -0.30 8.44 6.38
C GLY A 69 0.02 7.56 7.58
N VAL A 70 0.83 8.09 8.48
CA VAL A 70 1.41 7.37 9.63
C VAL A 70 0.41 6.64 10.54
N SER A 71 -0.74 7.26 10.80
CA SER A 71 -1.78 6.73 11.68
C SER A 71 -2.92 6.06 10.91
N ASN A 72 -2.74 5.84 9.60
CA ASN A 72 -3.77 5.28 8.76
C ASN A 72 -3.37 3.93 8.18
N THR A 73 -4.33 3.29 7.51
CA THR A 73 -4.18 2.05 6.76
C THR A 73 -4.79 2.18 5.37
N ALA A 74 -4.57 1.20 4.51
CA ALA A 74 -5.24 1.08 3.21
C ALA A 74 -6.77 1.10 3.33
N GLY A 75 -7.34 0.58 4.42
CA GLY A 75 -8.79 0.53 4.63
C GLY A 75 -9.45 1.86 5.04
N GLU A 76 -8.70 2.95 5.16
CA GLU A 76 -9.20 4.24 5.66
C GLU A 76 -9.14 5.34 4.58
N GLN A 77 -8.30 6.36 4.73
CA GLN A 77 -8.19 7.47 3.76
C GLN A 77 -7.95 6.99 2.32
N PRO A 78 -7.05 6.03 2.05
CA PRO A 78 -6.91 5.42 0.72
C PRO A 78 -8.20 4.81 0.17
N PHE A 79 -8.95 4.06 0.99
CA PHE A 79 -10.19 3.42 0.56
C PHE A 79 -11.28 4.44 0.23
N ILE A 80 -11.41 5.50 1.05
CA ILE A 80 -12.32 6.62 0.77
C ILE A 80 -11.93 7.32 -0.55
N GLY A 81 -10.63 7.54 -0.76
CA GLY A 81 -10.11 8.06 -2.02
C GLY A 81 -10.47 7.17 -3.20
N ALA A 82 -10.27 5.85 -3.08
CA ALA A 82 -10.65 4.89 -4.10
C ALA A 82 -12.16 4.94 -4.41
N GLN A 83 -13.02 5.01 -3.40
CA GLN A 83 -14.47 5.14 -3.59
C GLN A 83 -14.87 6.41 -4.36
N TYR A 84 -14.19 7.53 -4.13
CA TYR A 84 -14.41 8.75 -4.91
C TYR A 84 -14.08 8.54 -6.40
N PHE A 85 -12.98 7.85 -6.71
CA PHE A 85 -12.62 7.54 -8.09
C PHE A 85 -13.57 6.51 -8.72
N ILE A 86 -14.07 5.54 -7.96
CA ILE A 86 -15.15 4.64 -8.43
C ILE A 86 -16.38 5.45 -8.83
N ALA A 87 -16.83 6.39 -8.00
CA ALA A 87 -17.95 7.27 -8.32
C ALA A 87 -17.69 8.16 -9.55
N SER A 88 -16.42 8.40 -9.87
CA SER A 88 -15.95 9.16 -11.04
C SER A 88 -15.64 8.26 -12.25
N GLY A 89 -16.01 6.97 -12.21
CA GLY A 89 -15.94 6.05 -13.33
C GLY A 89 -14.68 5.19 -13.40
N TYR A 90 -13.82 5.15 -12.37
CA TYR A 90 -12.77 4.13 -12.25
C TYR A 90 -13.36 2.76 -11.93
N ASN A 91 -12.59 1.71 -12.21
CA ASN A 91 -12.87 0.35 -11.75
C ASN A 91 -11.95 -0.04 -10.59
N TRP A 92 -12.38 -0.95 -9.71
CA TRP A 92 -11.54 -1.47 -8.62
C TRP A 92 -10.24 -2.13 -9.11
N SER A 93 -10.22 -2.62 -10.35
CA SER A 93 -9.00 -3.14 -11.00
C SER A 93 -7.95 -2.08 -11.35
N GLU A 94 -8.29 -0.79 -11.19
CA GLU A 94 -7.44 0.37 -11.46
C GLU A 94 -7.04 1.07 -10.16
N LEU A 95 -7.41 0.55 -8.99
CA LEU A 95 -7.20 1.21 -7.69
C LEU A 95 -6.45 0.27 -6.75
N TYR A 96 -5.36 0.76 -6.16
CA TYR A 96 -4.44 -0.06 -5.39
C TYR A 96 -3.99 0.63 -4.10
N ALA A 97 -3.90 -0.12 -3.01
CA ALA A 97 -3.22 0.32 -1.80
C ALA A 97 -2.70 -0.88 -1.01
N THR A 98 -1.64 -0.67 -0.24
CA THR A 98 -1.17 -1.61 0.80
C THR A 98 -0.88 -0.82 2.06
N THR A 99 -1.14 -1.41 3.21
CA THR A 99 -0.70 -0.86 4.48
C THR A 99 0.77 -1.17 4.67
N TYR A 100 1.60 -0.14 4.70
CA TYR A 100 2.98 -0.26 5.18
C TYR A 100 3.02 -0.06 6.69
N ALA A 101 4.08 -0.59 7.34
CA ALA A 101 4.17 -0.64 8.80
C ALA A 101 2.96 -1.37 9.41
N ASN A 102 2.26 -0.78 10.38
CA ASN A 102 1.01 -1.35 10.91
C ASN A 102 -0.10 -0.30 11.08
N GLY A 103 -0.01 0.84 10.40
CA GLY A 103 -0.87 2.00 10.64
C GLY A 103 -0.81 2.49 12.11
N ALA A 104 -1.94 2.98 12.63
CA ALA A 104 -2.02 3.44 14.02
C ALA A 104 -2.03 2.34 15.08
N GLN A 105 -2.36 1.08 14.73
CA GLN A 105 -2.55 -0.02 15.70
C GLN A 105 -3.36 0.35 16.97
N GLY A 106 -4.31 1.28 16.86
CA GLY A 106 -5.08 1.78 18.00
C GLY A 106 -4.31 2.70 18.96
N ASN A 107 -3.06 3.06 18.67
CA ASN A 107 -2.27 4.04 19.42
C ASN A 107 -2.28 5.41 18.72
N PRO A 108 -3.05 6.40 19.23
CA PRO A 108 -3.14 7.74 18.64
C PRO A 108 -1.84 8.55 18.76
N THR A 109 -0.86 8.10 19.55
CA THR A 109 0.46 8.74 19.68
C THR A 109 1.53 8.07 18.83
N GLN A 110 1.23 6.99 18.10
CA GLN A 110 2.25 6.23 17.38
C GLN A 110 3.04 7.09 16.39
N TRP A 111 2.40 8.13 15.84
CA TRP A 111 3.02 9.10 14.94
C TRP A 111 4.28 9.78 15.50
N THR A 112 4.42 9.92 16.82
CA THR A 112 5.59 10.59 17.44
C THR A 112 6.86 9.76 17.34
N SER A 113 6.74 8.46 17.13
CA SER A 113 7.86 7.51 17.09
C SER A 113 8.18 7.06 15.67
N TYR A 114 7.44 7.53 14.66
CA TYR A 114 7.61 7.09 13.29
C TYR A 114 8.75 7.83 12.60
N THR A 115 9.71 7.05 12.13
CA THR A 115 10.81 7.47 11.27
C THR A 115 10.58 6.99 9.84
N MET A 116 11.30 7.57 8.89
CA MET A 116 11.32 7.08 7.51
C MET A 116 12.16 5.80 7.42
N ASP A 117 11.56 4.67 7.80
CA ASP A 117 12.18 3.33 7.76
C ASP A 117 12.29 2.81 6.32
N CYS A 118 13.47 2.29 5.95
CA CYS A 118 13.71 1.74 4.60
C CYS A 118 12.69 0.68 4.21
N ARG A 119 12.20 -0.13 5.17
CA ARG A 119 11.22 -1.20 4.91
C ARG A 119 9.91 -0.63 4.38
N TYR A 120 9.47 0.52 4.89
CA TYR A 120 8.23 1.18 4.42
C TYR A 120 8.40 1.69 3.01
N VAL A 121 9.55 2.31 2.73
CA VAL A 121 9.91 2.78 1.39
C VAL A 121 9.98 1.62 0.39
N LYS A 122 10.62 0.51 0.77
CA LYS A 122 10.72 -0.69 -0.07
C LYS A 122 9.36 -1.31 -0.34
N GLN A 123 8.46 -1.34 0.64
CA GLN A 123 7.11 -1.87 0.46
C GLN A 123 6.29 -1.00 -0.51
N VAL A 124 6.30 0.33 -0.33
CA VAL A 124 5.61 1.25 -1.25
C VAL A 124 6.21 1.17 -2.66
N ARG A 125 7.54 1.13 -2.77
CA ARG A 125 8.23 0.95 -4.06
C ARG A 125 7.85 -0.38 -4.71
N GLY A 126 7.78 -1.45 -3.92
CA GLY A 126 7.36 -2.77 -4.37
C GLY A 126 5.94 -2.76 -4.94
N LEU A 127 5.01 -2.06 -4.30
CA LEU A 127 3.65 -1.91 -4.82
C LEU A 127 3.64 -1.15 -6.15
N ILE A 128 4.35 -0.01 -6.24
CA ILE A 128 4.47 0.79 -7.47
C ILE A 128 4.98 -0.06 -8.64
N VAL A 129 6.09 -0.77 -8.43
CA VAL A 129 6.66 -1.63 -9.48
C VAL A 129 5.73 -2.78 -9.83
N SER A 130 5.09 -3.41 -8.83
CA SER A 130 4.15 -4.51 -9.04
C SER A 130 2.96 -4.09 -9.90
N VAL A 131 2.33 -2.95 -9.58
CA VAL A 131 1.19 -2.43 -10.33
C VAL A 131 1.59 -2.02 -11.74
N ARG A 132 2.73 -1.33 -11.90
CA ARG A 132 3.28 -0.98 -13.23
C ARG A 132 3.43 -2.22 -14.12
N LEU A 133 4.05 -3.27 -13.61
CA LEU A 133 4.32 -4.50 -14.36
C LEU A 133 3.06 -5.33 -14.61
N TYR A 134 2.19 -5.44 -13.60
CA TYR A 134 0.94 -6.21 -13.68
C TYR A 134 -0.06 -5.62 -14.67
N THR A 135 -0.13 -4.29 -14.73
CA THR A 135 -1.09 -3.57 -15.59
C THR A 135 -0.51 -3.21 -16.95
N GLY A 136 0.81 -3.08 -17.06
CA GLY A 136 1.48 -2.59 -18.26
C GLY A 136 1.26 -1.10 -18.51
N ARG A 137 0.73 -0.34 -17.54
CA ARG A 137 0.39 1.09 -17.66
C ARG A 137 1.26 1.98 -16.76
N ALA A 138 1.41 3.26 -17.09
CA ALA A 138 1.97 4.23 -16.13
C ALA A 138 1.06 4.29 -14.90
N VAL A 139 1.57 4.69 -13.75
CA VAL A 139 0.80 4.72 -12.49
C VAL A 139 0.73 6.12 -11.92
N ASP A 140 -0.42 6.42 -11.33
CA ASP A 140 -0.64 7.63 -10.55
C ASP A 140 -0.46 7.30 -9.07
N VAL A 141 0.13 8.22 -8.31
CA VAL A 141 0.36 8.03 -6.87
C VAL A 141 -0.29 9.17 -6.10
N ILE A 142 -1.21 8.82 -5.20
CA ILE A 142 -1.84 9.76 -4.27
C ILE A 142 -1.39 9.39 -2.85
N ALA A 143 -0.64 10.29 -2.22
CA ALA A 143 -0.02 10.05 -0.93
C ALA A 143 -0.52 11.05 0.13
N TYR A 144 -0.70 10.58 1.36
CA TYR A 144 -1.23 11.37 2.48
C TYR A 144 -0.21 11.49 3.61
N SER A 145 -0.05 12.69 4.18
CA SER A 145 0.76 12.92 5.38
C SER A 145 2.16 12.29 5.25
N LEU A 146 2.60 11.48 6.21
CA LEU A 146 3.89 10.77 6.16
C LEU A 146 4.06 9.86 4.92
N GLY A 147 2.96 9.42 4.31
CA GLY A 147 2.98 8.68 3.05
C GLY A 147 3.62 9.48 1.90
N VAL A 148 3.57 10.82 1.95
CA VAL A 148 4.13 11.70 0.91
C VAL A 148 5.67 11.56 0.82
N PRO A 149 6.46 11.82 1.88
CA PRO A 149 7.90 11.64 1.81
C PRO A 149 8.28 10.17 1.57
N VAL A 150 7.53 9.20 2.11
CA VAL A 150 7.76 7.77 1.86
C VAL A 150 7.61 7.44 0.37
N ALA A 151 6.50 7.87 -0.26
CA ALA A 151 6.24 7.65 -1.68
C ALA A 151 7.26 8.39 -2.56
N ARG A 152 7.63 9.63 -2.22
CA ARG A 152 8.69 10.37 -2.94
C ARG A 152 10.01 9.63 -2.89
N LYS A 153 10.41 9.11 -1.72
CA LYS A 153 11.63 8.33 -1.59
C LYS A 153 11.55 7.01 -2.37
N ALA A 154 10.40 6.35 -2.34
CA ALA A 154 10.14 5.13 -3.12
C ALA A 154 10.24 5.37 -4.63
N ILE A 155 9.76 6.51 -5.12
CA ILE A 155 9.82 6.90 -6.55
C ILE A 155 11.24 7.29 -6.94
N LEU A 156 11.90 8.17 -6.18
CA LEU A 156 13.23 8.71 -6.54
C LEU A 156 14.35 7.67 -6.38
N GLY A 157 14.17 6.68 -5.50
CA GLY A 157 15.17 5.64 -5.25
C GLY A 157 16.41 6.17 -4.52
N GLY A 158 17.59 5.66 -4.91
CA GLY A 158 18.86 5.92 -4.24
C GLY A 158 18.99 5.19 -2.91
N LEU A 159 19.84 5.69 -2.01
CA LEU A 159 20.13 5.03 -0.73
C LEU A 159 19.05 5.32 0.31
N CYS A 160 18.59 4.31 1.03
CA CYS A 160 17.75 4.48 2.21
C CYS A 160 18.42 5.37 3.26
N VAL A 161 17.62 6.16 3.97
CA VAL A 161 18.13 7.19 4.91
C VAL A 161 18.72 6.55 6.16
N ASP A 162 18.09 5.49 6.64
CA ASP A 162 18.43 4.73 7.85
C ASP A 162 19.43 3.59 7.58
N THR A 163 19.15 2.71 6.61
CA THR A 163 19.95 1.48 6.39
C THR A 163 21.03 1.61 5.33
N ARG A 164 21.02 2.69 4.54
CA ARG A 164 21.88 2.88 3.36
C ARG A 164 21.72 1.82 2.27
N GLU A 165 20.71 0.96 2.34
CA GLU A 165 20.37 0.03 1.26
C GLU A 165 20.04 0.78 -0.04
N ASN A 166 20.50 0.26 -1.18
CA ASN A 166 20.26 0.87 -2.48
C ASN A 166 18.91 0.43 -3.05
N LEU A 167 17.99 1.38 -3.21
CA LEU A 167 16.67 1.16 -3.82
C LEU A 167 16.73 1.07 -5.36
N GLY A 168 17.89 1.37 -5.95
CA GLY A 168 18.08 1.50 -7.39
C GLY A 168 17.75 2.91 -7.91
N GLY A 169 17.67 3.03 -9.23
CA GLY A 169 17.37 4.29 -9.90
C GLY A 169 15.92 4.78 -9.70
N PRO A 170 15.62 6.01 -10.15
CA PRO A 170 14.28 6.57 -10.07
C PRO A 170 13.28 5.80 -10.94
N LEU A 171 12.02 5.74 -10.48
CA LEU A 171 10.87 5.18 -11.22
C LEU A 171 10.12 6.24 -12.01
N THR A 172 10.67 7.44 -12.20
CA THR A 172 9.98 8.60 -12.79
C THR A 172 9.36 8.30 -14.17
N ASN A 173 9.95 7.42 -14.97
CA ASN A 173 9.41 7.03 -16.28
C ASN A 173 8.17 6.11 -16.19
N ALA A 174 7.84 5.62 -15.00
CA ALA A 174 6.67 4.79 -14.74
C ALA A 174 5.56 5.54 -13.98
N ILE A 175 5.85 6.76 -13.49
CA ILE A 175 4.87 7.61 -12.79
C ILE A 175 4.32 8.62 -13.80
N ASP A 176 3.00 8.63 -13.99
CA ASP A 176 2.34 9.68 -14.76
C ASP A 176 2.06 10.89 -13.87
N THR A 177 1.28 10.69 -12.80
CA THR A 177 0.95 11.75 -11.84
C THR A 177 1.37 11.41 -10.40
N PHE A 178 1.86 12.43 -9.66
CA PHE A 178 2.08 12.35 -8.21
C PHE A 178 1.33 13.48 -7.49
N VAL A 179 0.44 13.12 -6.57
CA VAL A 179 -0.29 14.04 -5.70
C VAL A 179 0.08 13.78 -4.24
N GLY A 180 0.70 14.77 -3.60
CA GLY A 180 1.01 14.72 -2.17
C GLY A 180 0.09 15.62 -1.36
N ILE A 181 -0.60 15.05 -0.36
CA ILE A 181 -1.58 15.76 0.47
C ILE A 181 -1.02 15.89 1.89
N ALA A 182 -0.79 17.13 2.33
CA ALA A 182 -0.33 17.47 3.69
C ALA A 182 0.97 16.75 4.12
N GLY A 183 1.91 16.55 3.19
CA GLY A 183 3.15 15.82 3.41
C GLY A 183 4.27 16.65 4.08
N PRO A 184 4.89 16.17 5.18
CA PRO A 184 5.98 16.88 5.86
C PRO A 184 7.34 16.65 5.17
N ASN A 185 7.46 17.05 3.90
CA ASN A 185 8.68 16.85 3.10
C ASN A 185 9.93 17.54 3.67
N HIS A 186 9.73 18.57 4.50
CA HIS A 186 10.78 19.33 5.18
C HIS A 186 10.70 19.19 6.70
N GLY A 187 10.11 18.09 7.18
CA GLY A 187 9.88 17.84 8.60
C GLY A 187 8.65 18.54 9.17
N VAL A 188 8.46 18.37 10.48
CA VAL A 188 7.35 18.98 11.24
C VAL A 188 7.91 19.82 12.39
N MET A 189 7.55 21.10 12.44
CA MET A 189 7.87 21.96 13.58
C MET A 189 6.78 21.81 14.63
N LEU A 190 6.98 20.91 15.60
CA LEU A 190 6.10 20.80 16.76
C LEU A 190 6.63 21.71 17.88
N LYS A 191 5.81 22.68 18.32
CA LYS A 191 6.17 23.66 19.36
C LYS A 191 6.46 23.08 20.76
N VAL A 192 6.45 21.75 20.93
CA VAL A 192 6.61 21.10 22.24
C VAL A 192 7.98 20.41 22.39
N PHE A 193 8.65 20.00 21.32
CA PHE A 193 10.02 19.50 21.37
C PHE A 193 10.76 19.82 20.07
N LYS A 194 12.07 20.07 20.20
CA LYS A 194 13.05 20.34 19.14
C LYS A 194 12.75 19.51 17.88
N SER A 195 12.79 20.17 16.72
CA SER A 195 12.52 19.61 15.39
C SER A 195 12.92 18.14 15.26
N ILE A 196 11.96 17.28 14.94
CA ILE A 196 12.23 15.91 14.49
C ILE A 196 12.27 16.00 12.96
N PHE A 197 13.22 15.28 12.36
CA PHE A 197 13.73 15.35 10.98
C PHE A 197 14.92 16.31 10.79
#